data_AF-A0A3N4HZX7-F1
#
_entry.id   AF-A0A3N4HZX7-F1
#
_cell.length_a   1.000
_cell.length_b   1.000
_cell.length_c   1.000
_cell.angle_alpha   90.00
_cell.angle_beta   90.00
_cell.angle_gamma   90.00
#
_symmetry.space_group_name_H-M   'P 1'
#
loop_
_entity.id
_entity.type
_entity.pdbx_description
1 polymer ?
#
loop_
_entity_poly.entity_id
_entity_poly.type
_entity_poly.pdbx_seq_one_letter_code
_entity_poly.pdbx_strand_id
1 'polypeptide(L)' 'KRKFPCQICGKLFTTSGHLSRHGRTHTGEKRYECPHESCDARFSRQDNCMQ' A
#
# COMPACT_ATOMS: atom_id res chain seq x y z
N LYS A 1 5.49 -19.44 7.58
CA LYS A 1 4.87 -18.88 8.82
C LYS A 1 4.50 -17.43 8.56
N ARG A 2 3.22 -17.04 8.68
CA ARG A 2 2.81 -15.63 8.67
C ARG A 2 2.83 -15.15 10.11
N LYS A 3 3.73 -14.22 10.45
CA LYS A 3 3.99 -13.79 11.83
C LYS A 3 3.58 -12.35 12.11
N PHE A 4 3.21 -11.58 11.08
CA PHE A 4 2.98 -10.14 11.20
C PHE A 4 1.48 -9.84 11.05
N PRO A 5 0.72 -9.75 12.16
CA PRO A 5 -0.70 -9.41 12.12
C PRO A 5 -0.93 -7.92 11.95
N CYS A 6 -1.86 -7.56 11.06
CA CYS A 6 -2.45 -6.23 11.02
C CYS A 6 -3.37 -6.04 12.22
N GLN A 7 -3.12 -4.99 13.01
CA GLN A 7 -3.92 -4.69 14.21
C GLN A 7 -5.31 -4.12 13.88
N ILE A 8 -5.55 -3.69 12.63
CA ILE A 8 -6.82 -3.09 12.20
C ILE A 8 -7.79 -4.16 11.70
N CYS A 9 -7.34 -5.07 10.83
CA CYS A 9 -8.20 -6.06 10.19
C CYS A 9 -7.80 -7.53 10.46
N GLY A 10 -6.77 -7.76 11.29
CA GLY A 10 -6.33 -9.11 11.66
C GLY A 10 -5.58 -9.88 10.55
N LYS A 11 -5.41 -9.32 9.35
CA LYS A 11 -4.68 -10.00 8.25
C LYS A 11 -3.25 -10.33 8.65
N LEU A 12 -2.83 -11.55 8.37
CA LEU A 12 -1.48 -12.05 8.65
C LEU A 12 -0.57 -11.92 7.42
N PHE A 13 0.64 -11.41 7.63
CA PHE A 13 1.66 -11.25 6.60
C PHE A 13 2.91 -12.08 6.91
N THR A 14 3.64 -12.45 5.86
CA THR A 14 4.89 -13.20 5.95
C THR A 14 6.08 -12.33 6.34
N THR A 15 6.04 -11.03 6.01
CA THR A 15 7.12 -10.07 6.30
C THR A 15 6.56 -8.79 6.90
N SER A 16 7.38 -8.11 7.72
CA SER A 16 7.06 -6.79 8.28
C SER A 16 6.88 -5.75 7.17
N GLY A 17 7.71 -5.78 6.12
CA GLY A 17 7.57 -4.87 4.98
C GLY A 17 6.21 -4.98 4.27
N HIS A 18 5.68 -6.20 4.11
CA HIS A 18 4.33 -6.39 3.59
C HIS A 18 3.25 -5.85 4.53
N LEU A 19 3.40 -6.03 5.85
CA LEU A 19 2.50 -5.46 6.85
C LEU A 19 2.53 -3.92 6.82
N SER A 20 3.71 -3.31 6.82
CA SER A 20 3.86 -1.84 6.79
C SER A 20 3.26 -1.23 5.53
N ARG A 21 3.43 -1.89 4.39
CA ARG A 21 2.83 -1.47 3.11
C ARG A 21 1.31 -1.65 3.13
N HIS A 22 0.82 -2.74 3.71
CA HIS A 22 -0.61 -2.95 3.90
C HIS A 22 -1.23 -1.90 4.82
N GLY A 23 -0.53 -1.43 5.86
CA GLY A 23 -1.03 -0.38 6.76
C GLY A 23 -1.49 0.89 6.02
N ARG A 24 -0.84 1.23 4.89
CA ARG A 24 -1.19 2.38 4.04
C ARG A 24 -2.59 2.27 3.43
N THR A 25 -3.15 1.06 3.30
CA THR A 25 -4.51 0.87 2.77
C THR A 25 -5.58 1.28 3.78
N HIS A 26 -5.26 1.27 5.07
CA HIS A 26 -6.18 1.71 6.13
C HIS A 26 -6.13 3.22 6.33
N THR A 27 -4.94 3.82 6.21
CA THR A 27 -4.78 5.28 6.33
C THR A 27 -5.19 6.03 5.07
N GLY A 28 -5.32 5.34 3.94
CA GLY A 28 -5.61 5.97 2.64
C GLY A 28 -4.44 6.82 2.12
N GLU A 29 -3.24 6.70 2.70
CA GLU A 29 -2.09 7.48 2.28
C GLU A 29 -1.68 7.14 0.84
N LYS A 30 -1.88 8.11 -0.05
CA LYS A 30 -1.55 8.04 -1.47
C LYS A 30 -0.36 8.95 -1.78
N ARG A 31 0.83 8.40 -1.52
CA ARG A 31 2.10 9.12 -1.64
C ARG A 31 2.70 9.09 -3.05
N TYR A 32 2.20 8.22 -3.93
CA TYR A 32 2.75 8.06 -5.27
C TYR A 32 1.87 8.80 -6.26
N GLU A 33 2.42 9.81 -6.91
CA GLU A 33 1.78 10.55 -8.01
C GLU A 33 2.06 9.84 -9.33
N CYS A 34 1.08 9.84 -10.23
CA CYS A 34 1.27 9.36 -11.59
C CYS A 34 2.32 10.24 -12.27
N PRO A 35 3.36 9.67 -12.92
CA PRO A 35 4.35 10.47 -13.64
C PRO A 35 3.79 11.09 -14.93
N HIS A 36 2.59 10.68 -15.36
CA HIS A 36 1.94 11.25 -16.53
C HIS A 36 1.27 12.59 -16.15
N GLU A 37 1.76 13.66 -16.76
CA GLU A 37 1.33 15.05 -16.54
C GLU A 37 -0.17 15.33 -16.78
N SER A 38 -0.89 14.46 -17.50
CA SER A 38 -2.34 14.56 -17.68
C SER A 38 -3.15 13.75 -16.66
N CYS A 39 -2.49 13.11 -15.69
CA CYS A 39 -3.11 12.18 -14.75
C CYS A 39 -2.84 12.59 -13.30
N ASP A 40 -3.84 13.17 -12.64
CA ASP A 40 -3.82 13.53 -11.21
C ASP A 40 -3.99 12.34 -10.25
N ALA A 41 -3.91 11.11 -10.75
CA ALA A 41 -4.11 9.94 -9.92
C ALA A 41 -2.99 9.77 -8.89
N ARG A 42 -3.40 9.71 -7.61
CA ARG A 42 -2.51 9.38 -6.48
C ARG A 42 -2.77 7.95 -6.02
N PHE A 43 -1.71 7.19 -5.83
CA PHE A 43 -1.74 5.77 -5.46
C PHE A 43 -1.02 5.53 -4.12
N SER A 44 -1.46 4.48 -3.42
CA SER A 44 -0.79 4.00 -2.21
C SER A 44 0.51 3.24 -2.52
N ARG A 45 0.72 2.87 -3.80
CA ARG A 45 1.85 2.09 -4.29
C ARG A 45 2.21 2.47 -5.73
N GLN A 46 3.51 2.50 -6.03
CA GLN A 46 4.05 2.83 -7.36
C GLN A 46 3.67 1.80 -8.44
N ASP A 47 3.61 0.51 -8.08
CA ASP A 47 3.27 -0.59 -9.00
C ASP A 47 1.82 -0.52 -9.52
N ASN A 48 0.96 0.30 -8.92
CA ASN A 48 -0.43 0.48 -9.34
C ASN A 48 -0.58 1.40 -10.56
N CYS A 49 0.48 2.11 -10.96
CA CYS A 49 0.48 3.10 -12.04
C CYS A 49 0.83 2.51 -13.43
N MET A 50 0.86 1.19 -13.58
CA MET A 50 1.31 0.52 -14.82
C MET A 50 0.15 -0.07 -15.65
N GLN A 51 -0.94 0.70 -15.83
CA GLN A 51 -1.96 0.38 -16.83
C GLN A 51 -2.13 1.54 -17.80
#